data_AF-A0A2V4CWS7-F1
#
_entry.id   AF-A0A2V4CWS7-F1
#
_cell.length_a   1.000
_cell.length_b   1.000
_cell.length_c   1.000
_cell.angle_alpha   90.00
_cell.angle_beta   90.00
_cell.angle_gamma   90.00
#
_symmetry.space_group_name_H-M   'P 1'
#
loop_
_entity.id
_entity.type
_entity.pdbx_description
1 polymer ?
#
loop_
_entity_poly.entity_id
_entity_poly.type
_entity_poly.pdbx_seq_one_letter_code
_entity_poly.pdbx_strand_id
1 'polypeptide(L)'
;MQASGDIEEHLADLMDSPGGKLLLEIRTHIVKRMPVMAVAFFVGLIVGYPLAAIGVEWLVSDAALAPDNTEIAVLSPVEFIAIKIRFAAALGILMVATLLIGDVASGAIRSSALRARLSEVDVKIPKPGRQLLMVMLAMPLLA
;
A
#
# COMPACT_ATOMS: atom_id res chain seq x y z
N MET A 1 19.46 6.11 40.51
CA MET A 1 19.73 4.95 39.62
C MET A 1 18.70 3.82 39.74
N GLN A 2 17.79 3.78 40.73
CA GLN A 2 16.79 2.71 40.87
C GLN A 2 15.64 2.74 39.86
N ALA A 3 15.26 3.92 39.36
CA ALA A 3 14.10 4.07 38.45
C ALA A 3 14.30 3.40 37.06
N SER A 4 15.53 3.19 36.61
CA SER A 4 15.81 2.61 35.30
C SER A 4 15.61 1.09 35.27
N GLY A 5 15.93 0.38 36.36
CA GLY A 5 15.75 -1.08 36.44
C GLY A 5 14.28 -1.49 36.54
N ASP A 6 13.47 -0.70 37.24
CA ASP A 6 12.03 -0.96 37.45
C ASP A 6 11.24 -0.85 36.13
N ILE A 7 11.59 0.12 35.27
CA ILE A 7 11.00 0.29 33.94
C ILE A 7 11.41 -0.86 33.01
N GLU A 8 12.65 -1.32 33.10
CA GLU A 8 13.19 -2.40 32.26
C GLU A 8 12.59 -3.77 32.63
N GLU A 9 12.34 -4.00 33.91
CA GLU A 9 11.65 -5.18 34.43
C GLU A 9 10.17 -5.20 34.00
N HIS A 10 9.46 -4.07 34.12
CA HIS A 10 8.08 -3.95 33.61
C HIS A 10 8.00 -4.04 32.07
N LEU A 11 8.98 -3.54 31.34
CA LEU A 11 9.08 -3.72 29.88
C LEU A 11 9.33 -5.18 29.51
N ALA A 12 10.18 -5.90 30.25
CA ALA A 12 10.45 -7.31 30.03
C ALA A 12 9.20 -8.16 30.26
N ASP A 13 8.43 -7.87 31.32
CA ASP A 13 7.17 -8.55 31.63
C ASP A 13 6.09 -8.25 30.56
N LEU A 14 6.01 -7.00 30.07
CA LEU A 14 5.14 -6.64 28.95
C LEU A 14 5.55 -7.29 27.63
N MET A 15 6.85 -7.48 27.38
CA MET A 15 7.37 -8.18 26.20
C MET A 15 7.09 -9.68 26.23
N ASP A 16 7.11 -10.31 27.42
CA ASP A 16 6.83 -11.74 27.57
C ASP A 16 5.32 -12.05 27.65
N SER A 17 4.51 -11.02 27.87
CA SER A 17 3.05 -11.08 27.82
C SER A 17 2.53 -11.47 26.42
N PRO A 18 1.30 -12.01 26.31
CA PRO A 18 0.67 -12.33 25.03
C PRO A 18 0.62 -11.14 24.05
N GLY A 19 0.51 -9.90 24.56
CA GLY A 19 0.56 -8.69 23.76
C GLY A 19 1.95 -8.36 23.22
N GLY A 20 2.99 -8.54 24.04
CA GLY A 20 4.39 -8.32 23.64
C GLY A 20 4.86 -9.28 22.55
N LYS A 21 4.46 -10.56 22.65
CA LYS A 21 4.74 -11.58 21.62
C LYS A 21 4.06 -11.27 20.29
N LEU A 22 2.80 -10.78 20.31
CA LEU A 22 2.10 -10.32 19.11
C LEU A 22 2.80 -9.12 18.45
N LEU A 23 3.27 -8.15 19.25
CA LEU A 23 4.01 -6.99 18.72
C LEU A 23 5.33 -7.41 18.08
N LEU A 24 6.05 -8.36 18.69
CA LEU A 24 7.29 -8.92 18.15
C LEU A 24 7.05 -9.66 16.82
N GLU A 25 5.96 -10.41 16.70
CA GLU A 25 5.57 -11.13 15.49
C GLU A 25 5.17 -10.17 14.36
N ILE A 26 4.38 -9.13 14.66
CA ILE A 26 4.02 -8.07 13.69
C ILE A 26 5.29 -7.33 13.23
N ARG A 27 6.19 -6.98 14.16
CA ARG A 27 7.45 -6.31 13.84
C ARG A 27 8.31 -7.15 12.90
N THR A 28 8.51 -8.43 13.22
CA THR A 28 9.30 -9.33 12.35
C THR A 28 8.64 -9.52 11.00
N HIS A 29 7.30 -9.55 10.93
CA HIS A 29 6.58 -9.62 9.66
C HIS A 29 6.79 -8.37 8.80
N ILE A 30 6.65 -7.16 9.37
CA ILE A 30 6.83 -5.89 8.67
C ILE A 30 8.28 -5.72 8.22
N VAL A 31 9.25 -5.94 9.11
CA VAL A 31 10.68 -5.76 8.80
C VAL A 31 11.14 -6.73 7.70
N LYS A 32 10.66 -7.98 7.72
CA LYS A 32 11.01 -8.98 6.69
C LYS A 32 10.45 -8.62 5.30
N ARG A 33 9.29 -7.95 5.25
CA ARG A 33 8.64 -7.53 3.99
C ARG A 33 9.01 -6.12 3.54
N MET A 34 9.70 -5.35 4.38
CA MET A 34 10.23 -4.02 4.05
C MET A 34 10.97 -3.93 2.71
N PRO A 35 11.86 -4.88 2.32
CA PRO A 35 12.51 -4.82 1.01
C PRO A 35 11.52 -4.97 -0.15
N VAL A 36 10.49 -5.81 -0.02
CA VAL A 36 9.46 -5.97 -1.06
C VAL A 36 8.65 -4.69 -1.23
N MET A 37 8.26 -4.05 -0.11
CA MET A 37 7.55 -2.77 -0.14
C MET A 37 8.42 -1.66 -0.75
N ALA A 38 9.71 -1.61 -0.41
CA ALA A 38 10.64 -0.64 -0.99
C ALA A 38 10.77 -0.82 -2.50
N VAL A 39 10.93 -2.07 -2.98
CA VAL A 39 10.98 -2.37 -4.42
C VAL A 39 9.68 -1.95 -5.10
N ALA A 40 8.52 -2.28 -4.53
CA ALA A 40 7.23 -1.87 -5.10
C ALA A 40 7.07 -0.34 -5.18
N PHE A 41 7.52 0.38 -4.16
CA PHE A 41 7.54 1.85 -4.18
C PHE A 41 8.40 2.39 -5.31
N PHE A 42 9.63 1.89 -5.47
CA PHE A 42 10.51 2.34 -6.55
C PHE A 42 10.00 1.95 -7.93
N VAL A 43 9.37 0.78 -8.08
CA VAL A 43 8.70 0.40 -9.33
C VAL A 43 7.57 1.39 -9.65
N GLY A 44 6.71 1.70 -8.67
CA GLY A 44 5.67 2.71 -8.84
C GLY A 44 6.21 4.10 -9.15
N LEU A 45 7.36 4.46 -8.59
CA LEU A 45 8.05 5.73 -8.90
C LEU A 45 8.58 5.77 -10.35
N ILE A 46 9.29 4.70 -10.77
CA ILE A 46 9.88 4.60 -12.11
C ILE A 46 8.80 4.57 -13.19
N VAL A 47 7.72 3.82 -12.94
CA VAL A 47 6.59 3.68 -13.87
C VAL A 47 5.69 4.91 -13.82
N GLY A 48 5.51 5.53 -12.64
CA GLY A 48 4.67 6.71 -12.49
C GLY A 48 5.20 7.94 -13.21
N TYR A 49 6.52 8.08 -13.36
CA TYR A 49 7.13 9.21 -14.05
C TYR A 49 6.71 9.33 -15.55
N PRO A 50 6.83 8.28 -16.39
CA PRO A 50 6.33 8.32 -17.76
C PRO A 50 4.79 8.36 -17.82
N LEU A 51 4.07 7.69 -16.91
CA LEU A 51 2.60 7.78 -16.87
C LEU A 51 2.12 9.22 -16.63
N ALA A 52 2.80 9.98 -15.77
CA ALA A 52 2.47 11.38 -15.54
C ALA A 52 2.60 12.22 -16.84
N ALA A 53 3.58 11.92 -17.69
CA ALA A 53 3.73 12.60 -18.98
C ALA A 53 2.54 12.31 -19.90
N ILE A 54 2.16 11.02 -20.00
CA ILE A 54 1.01 10.60 -20.81
C ILE A 54 -0.29 11.20 -20.27
N GLY A 55 -0.48 11.22 -18.94
CA GLY A 55 -1.66 11.80 -18.31
C GLY A 55 -1.80 13.30 -18.57
N VAL A 56 -0.69 14.05 -18.56
CA VAL A 56 -0.70 15.48 -18.91
C VAL A 56 -0.95 15.67 -20.40
N GLU A 57 -0.32 14.90 -21.28
CA GLU A 57 -0.54 14.96 -22.72
C GLU A 57 -1.99 14.65 -23.09
N TRP A 58 -2.58 13.65 -22.45
CA TRP A 58 -4.00 13.31 -22.59
C TRP A 58 -4.89 14.48 -22.15
N LEU A 59 -4.61 15.08 -20.99
CA LEU A 59 -5.39 16.20 -20.46
C LEU A 59 -5.30 17.46 -21.36
N VAL A 60 -4.15 17.67 -22.01
CA VAL A 60 -3.93 18.79 -22.94
C VAL A 60 -4.51 18.53 -24.33
N SER A 61 -4.55 17.26 -24.76
CA SER A 61 -5.07 16.88 -26.09
C SER A 61 -6.59 16.98 -26.20
N ASP A 62 -7.31 17.02 -25.07
CA ASP A 62 -8.74 17.25 -25.07
C ASP A 62 -9.03 18.74 -25.33
N ALA A 63 -9.17 19.07 -26.62
CA ALA A 63 -9.31 20.43 -27.14
C ALA A 63 -10.51 21.23 -26.57
N ALA A 64 -11.42 20.57 -25.83
CA ALA A 64 -12.55 21.20 -25.17
C ALA A 64 -12.20 21.91 -23.84
N LEU A 65 -11.01 21.67 -23.27
CA LEU A 65 -10.57 22.28 -22.01
C LEU A 65 -9.84 23.63 -22.19
N ALA A 66 -9.49 23.98 -23.43
CA ALA A 66 -8.79 25.22 -23.76
C ALA A 66 -9.75 26.19 -24.49
N PRO A 67 -10.23 27.26 -23.83
CA PRO A 67 -10.94 28.35 -24.52
C PRO A 67 -10.11 28.93 -25.67
N ASP A 68 -10.78 29.33 -26.76
CA ASP A 68 -10.19 29.81 -28.03
C ASP A 68 -9.23 31.00 -27.92
N ASN A 69 -9.07 31.58 -26.73
CA ASN A 69 -8.39 32.84 -26.48
C ASN A 69 -7.59 32.84 -25.16
N THR A 70 -7.16 31.65 -24.71
CA THR A 70 -6.19 31.51 -23.61
C THR A 70 -4.91 30.84 -24.10
N GLU A 71 -3.81 31.58 -23.99
CA GLU A 71 -2.46 31.07 -24.17
C GLU A 71 -2.18 30.05 -23.07
N ILE A 72 -1.87 28.80 -23.43
CA ILE A 72 -1.49 27.77 -22.45
C ILE A 72 -0.28 28.30 -21.70
N ALA A 73 -0.47 28.64 -20.41
CA ALA A 73 0.62 29.10 -19.57
C ALA A 73 1.70 28.01 -19.55
N VAL A 74 2.86 28.32 -20.12
CA VAL A 74 4.01 27.43 -20.12
C VAL A 74 4.40 27.22 -18.66
N LEU A 75 4.03 26.06 -18.12
CA LEU A 75 4.46 25.66 -16.78
C LEU A 75 5.99 25.77 -16.75
N SER A 76 6.53 26.37 -15.70
CA SER A 76 7.98 26.46 -15.56
C SER A 76 8.57 25.05 -15.59
N PRO A 77 9.73 24.80 -16.23
CA PRO A 77 10.30 23.46 -16.34
C PRO A 77 10.39 22.71 -15.00
N VAL A 78 10.59 23.45 -13.91
CA VAL A 78 10.65 22.90 -12.55
C VAL A 78 9.28 22.43 -12.03
N GLU A 79 8.20 23.12 -12.39
CA GLU A 79 6.84 22.78 -11.97
C GLU A 79 6.39 21.49 -12.65
N PHE A 80 6.75 21.31 -13.92
CA PHE A 80 6.45 20.09 -14.65
C PHE A 80 7.18 18.88 -14.06
N ILE A 81 8.44 19.05 -13.68
CA ILE A 81 9.19 18.00 -12.97
C ILE A 81 8.56 17.71 -11.60
N ALA A 82 8.17 18.75 -10.86
CA ALA A 82 7.53 18.60 -9.56
C ALA A 82 6.20 17.82 -9.65
N ILE A 83 5.37 18.08 -10.66
CA ILE A 83 4.13 17.32 -10.92
C ILE A 83 4.45 15.86 -11.18
N LYS A 84 5.41 15.55 -12.07
CA LYS A 84 5.78 14.17 -12.38
C LYS A 84 6.28 13.41 -11.16
N ILE A 85 7.12 14.05 -10.32
CA ILE A 85 7.63 13.44 -9.09
C ILE A 85 6.49 13.20 -8.10
N ARG A 86 5.59 14.17 -7.90
CA ARG A 86 4.44 14.02 -6.99
C ARG A 86 3.52 12.90 -7.43
N PHE A 87 3.20 12.82 -8.72
CA PHE A 87 2.38 11.77 -9.29
C PHE A 87 3.04 10.39 -9.12
N ALA A 88 4.34 10.29 -9.47
CA ALA A 88 5.11 9.07 -9.31
C ALA A 88 5.19 8.60 -7.86
N ALA A 89 5.40 9.51 -6.92
CA ALA A 89 5.40 9.22 -5.49
C ALA A 89 4.03 8.74 -5.00
N ALA A 90 2.95 9.41 -5.43
CA ALA A 90 1.58 9.00 -5.11
C ALA A 90 1.28 7.59 -5.63
N LEU A 91 1.69 7.27 -6.87
CA LEU A 91 1.52 5.94 -7.46
C LEU A 91 2.33 4.87 -6.71
N GLY A 92 3.57 5.17 -6.34
CA GLY A 92 4.41 4.30 -5.50
C GLY A 92 3.77 4.02 -4.13
N ILE A 93 3.24 5.05 -3.46
CA ILE A 93 2.51 4.89 -2.18
C ILE A 93 1.27 4.03 -2.38
N LEU A 94 0.50 4.25 -3.44
CA LEU A 94 -0.71 3.49 -3.75
C LEU A 94 -0.40 2.01 -4.02
N MET A 95 0.69 1.70 -4.73
CA MET A 95 1.15 0.32 -4.90
C MET A 95 1.51 -0.34 -3.57
N VAL A 96 2.26 0.36 -2.71
CA VAL A 96 2.62 -0.17 -1.37
C VAL A 96 1.38 -0.38 -0.52
N ALA A 97 0.44 0.56 -0.52
CA ALA A 97 -0.82 0.43 0.21
C ALA A 97 -1.63 -0.77 -0.27
N THR A 98 -1.72 -0.97 -1.60
CA THR A 98 -2.44 -2.11 -2.20
C THR A 98 -1.78 -3.44 -1.83
N LEU A 99 -0.45 -3.50 -1.85
CA LEU A 99 0.30 -4.68 -1.42
C LEU A 99 0.10 -4.98 0.07
N LEU A 100 0.11 -3.95 0.93
CA LEU A 100 -0.16 -4.10 2.36
C LEU A 100 -1.57 -4.64 2.60
N ILE A 101 -2.58 -4.09 1.91
CA ILE A 101 -3.97 -4.58 2.00
C ILE A 101 -4.04 -6.04 1.53
N GLY A 102 -3.37 -6.39 0.43
CA GLY A 102 -3.32 -7.77 -0.08
C GLY A 102 -2.59 -8.74 0.85
N ASP A 103 -1.49 -8.30 1.48
CA ASP A 103 -0.72 -9.07 2.44
C ASP A 103 -1.51 -9.30 3.74
N VAL A 104 -2.21 -8.27 4.24
CA VAL A 104 -3.10 -8.41 5.39
C VAL A 104 -4.29 -9.30 5.05
N ALA A 105 -4.90 -9.14 3.88
CA ALA A 105 -6.02 -10.00 3.45
C ALA A 105 -5.58 -11.47 3.33
N SER A 106 -4.43 -11.74 2.71
CA SER A 106 -3.91 -13.10 2.57
C SER A 106 -3.38 -13.69 3.88
N GLY A 107 -2.82 -12.85 4.76
CA GLY A 107 -2.39 -13.21 6.12
C GLY A 107 -3.54 -13.48 7.07
N ALA A 108 -4.62 -12.69 7.00
CA ALA A 108 -5.86 -12.88 7.76
C ALA A 108 -6.58 -14.19 7.36
N ILE A 109 -6.49 -14.58 6.08
CA ILE A 109 -7.01 -15.87 5.59
C ILE A 109 -6.14 -17.05 6.08
N ARG A 110 -4.87 -16.81 6.40
CA ARG A 110 -3.89 -17.87 6.77
C ARG A 110 -3.60 -17.99 8.26
N SER A 111 -3.91 -17.01 9.11
CA SER A 111 -3.57 -17.10 10.54
C SER A 111 -4.51 -18.07 11.28
N SER A 112 -3.91 -19.03 11.98
CA SER A 112 -4.60 -19.97 12.88
C SER A 112 -5.28 -19.26 14.05
N ALA A 113 -4.81 -18.07 14.42
CA ALA A 113 -5.39 -17.23 15.47
C ALA A 113 -6.77 -16.65 15.08
N LEU A 114 -6.98 -16.26 13.82
CA LEU A 114 -8.31 -15.89 13.34
C LEU A 114 -9.23 -17.12 13.26
N ARG A 115 -8.73 -18.28 12.80
CA ARG A 115 -9.51 -19.52 12.79
C ARG A 115 -9.98 -19.94 14.19
N ALA A 116 -9.14 -19.76 15.22
CA ALA A 116 -9.51 -20.05 16.61
C ALA A 116 -10.59 -19.08 17.14
N ARG A 117 -10.56 -17.80 16.73
CA ARG A 117 -11.60 -16.81 17.09
C ARG A 117 -12.88 -16.93 16.24
N LEU A 118 -12.77 -17.41 15.01
CA LEU A 118 -13.87 -17.71 14.10
C LEU A 118 -14.51 -19.09 14.35
N SER A 119 -13.86 -19.97 15.11
CA SER A 119 -14.51 -21.16 15.65
C SER A 119 -15.34 -20.88 16.91
N GLU A 120 -15.06 -19.78 17.63
CA GLU A 120 -15.89 -19.29 18.74
C GLU A 120 -17.12 -18.50 18.25
N VAL A 121 -17.04 -17.94 17.04
CA VAL A 121 -18.13 -17.18 16.41
C VAL A 121 -18.49 -17.89 15.11
N ASP A 122 -19.55 -18.71 15.14
CA ASP A 122 -20.05 -19.59 14.06
C ASP A 122 -20.37 -18.86 12.74
N VAL A 123 -19.32 -18.32 12.10
CA VAL A 123 -19.38 -17.55 10.87
C VAL A 123 -18.65 -18.35 9.81
N LYS A 124 -19.44 -19.03 8.98
CA LYS A 124 -19.01 -19.61 7.72
C LYS A 124 -18.42 -18.51 6.83
N ILE A 125 -17.09 -18.37 6.84
CA ILE A 125 -16.39 -17.52 5.88
C ILE A 125 -16.47 -18.18 4.50
N PRO A 126 -17.14 -17.54 3.51
CA PRO A 126 -17.08 -18.01 2.13
C PRO A 126 -15.64 -17.82 1.64
N LYS A 127 -14.98 -18.91 1.23
CA LYS A 127 -13.66 -18.84 0.61
C LYS A 127 -13.81 -18.04 -0.69
N PRO A 128 -13.19 -16.86 -0.86
CA PRO A 128 -13.16 -16.22 -2.15
C PRO A 128 -12.37 -17.14 -3.07
N GLY A 129 -13.11 -17.88 -3.90
CA GLY A 129 -12.54 -18.88 -4.79
C GLY A 129 -11.57 -18.22 -5.75
N ARG A 130 -10.54 -18.97 -6.14
CA ARG A 130 -9.52 -18.57 -7.12
C ARG A 130 -10.10 -17.97 -8.42
N GLN A 131 -11.37 -18.28 -8.71
CA GLN A 131 -12.19 -17.71 -9.79
C GLN A 131 -12.46 -16.20 -9.60
N LEU A 132 -12.74 -15.74 -8.37
CA LEU A 132 -13.08 -14.34 -8.10
C LEU A 132 -11.85 -13.42 -8.24
N LEU A 133 -10.66 -13.92 -7.86
CA LEU A 133 -9.39 -13.26 -8.13
C LEU A 133 -9.07 -13.18 -9.63
N MET A 134 -9.38 -14.22 -10.40
CA MET A 134 -9.21 -14.18 -11.86
C MET A 134 -10.15 -13.18 -12.52
N VAL A 135 -11.40 -13.07 -12.05
CA VAL A 135 -12.37 -12.11 -12.59
C VAL A 135 -11.95 -10.67 -12.30
N MET A 136 -11.50 -10.35 -11.08
CA MET A 136 -11.02 -9.00 -10.76
C MET A 136 -9.78 -8.60 -11.58
N LEU A 137 -8.89 -9.56 -11.89
CA LEU A 137 -7.72 -9.31 -12.72
C LEU A 137 -8.08 -9.14 -14.21
N ALA A 138 -9.07 -9.87 -14.70
CA ALA A 138 -9.48 -9.85 -16.11
C ALA A 138 -10.44 -8.70 -16.46
N MET A 139 -11.19 -8.18 -15.49
CA MET A 139 -12.17 -7.11 -15.69
C MET A 139 -11.60 -5.83 -16.34
N PRO A 140 -10.41 -5.32 -15.96
CA PRO A 140 -9.83 -4.16 -16.62
C PRO A 140 -9.25 -4.43 -18.02
N LEU A 141 -9.18 -5.70 -18.46
CA LEU A 141 -8.67 -6.06 -19.79
C LEU A 141 -9.81 -6.19 -20.85
N LEU A 142 -11.06 -6.13 -20.39
CA LEU A 142 -12.28 -6.33 -21.18
C LEU A 142 -13.10 -5.04 -21.37
N ALA A 143 -12.64 -3.93 -20.81
CA ALA A 143 -13.21 -2.58 -20.94
C ALA A 143 -12.30 -1.71 -21.81
#